data_AF-A0A7S0CGT3-F1
#
_entry.id   AF-A0A7S0CGT3-F1
#
_cell.length_a   1.000
_cell.length_b   1.000
_cell.length_c   1.000
_cell.angle_alpha   90.00
_cell.angle_beta   90.00
_cell.angle_gamma   90.00
#
_symmetry.space_group_name_H-M   'P 1'
#
loop_
_entity.id
_entity.type
_entity.pdbx_description
1 polymer ?
#
loop_
_entity_poly.entity_id
_entity_poly.type
_entity_poly.pdbx_seq_one_letter_code
_entity_poly.pdbx_strand_id
1 'polypeptide(L)'
;YTSILLFFANVLRTIIRSNGYSQRSPTINKSYSYEKWIDLQPAYLEEQWIEHRQSGRFMLFASEFLFAISWIMLGCLVNQVSFILSKEGKRQPGIHILIMSIFLIGVTVVIITCFVTLGLSESIIWLIKNEFNLNEWNTNNGGGNDSGGSALFADGAGYRVLEMIDISFSALVVWIDA
;
A
#
# COMPACT_ATOMS: atom_id res chain seq x y z
N TYR A 1 -16.74 2.64 22.52
CA TYR A 1 -15.55 1.83 22.16
C TYR A 1 -15.27 1.85 20.67
N THR A 2 -16.23 1.55 19.79
CA THR A 2 -16.04 1.55 18.33
C THR A 2 -15.57 2.88 17.75
N SER A 3 -16.16 4.00 18.19
CA SER A 3 -15.75 5.34 17.75
C SER A 3 -14.31 5.70 18.15
N ILE A 4 -13.87 5.21 19.32
CA ILE A 4 -12.50 5.38 19.81
C ILE A 4 -11.54 4.58 18.92
N LEU A 5 -11.89 3.32 18.60
CA LEU A 5 -11.09 2.46 17.73
C LEU A 5 -10.99 3.02 16.30
N LEU A 6 -12.08 3.55 15.74
CA LEU A 6 -12.08 4.25 14.45
C LEU A 6 -11.17 5.48 14.49
N PHE A 7 -11.27 6.30 15.54
CA PHE A 7 -10.41 7.48 15.69
C PHE A 7 -8.93 7.09 15.76
N PHE A 8 -8.57 6.13 16.61
CA PHE A 8 -7.19 5.67 16.73
C PHE A 8 -6.66 5.04 15.44
N ALA A 9 -7.47 4.22 14.76
CA ALA A 9 -7.07 3.61 13.49
C ALA A 9 -6.81 4.67 12.41
N ASN A 10 -7.69 5.68 12.31
CA ASN A 10 -7.49 6.79 11.37
C ASN A 10 -6.26 7.63 11.71
N VAL A 11 -6.10 8.03 12.97
CA VAL A 11 -4.94 8.81 13.42
C VAL A 11 -3.63 8.04 13.18
N LEU A 12 -3.60 6.75 13.52
CA LEU A 12 -2.43 5.91 13.31
C LEU A 12 -2.09 5.80 11.81
N ARG A 13 -3.10 5.58 10.96
CA ARG A 13 -2.95 5.53 9.50
C ARG A 13 -2.41 6.85 8.95
N THR A 14 -2.95 7.99 9.40
CA THR A 14 -2.48 9.32 9.01
C THR A 14 -1.04 9.56 9.43
N ILE A 15 -0.68 9.22 10.67
CA ILE A 15 0.70 9.37 11.17
C ILE A 15 1.67 8.52 10.34
N ILE A 16 1.31 7.27 10.03
CA ILE A 16 2.19 6.37 9.27
C ILE A 16 2.34 6.82 7.83
N ARG A 17 1.23 7.21 7.17
CA ARG A 17 1.31 7.78 5.82
C ARG A 17 2.14 9.05 5.83
N SER A 18 1.91 9.96 6.78
CA SER A 18 2.69 11.19 6.96
C SER A 18 4.17 10.89 7.19
N ASN A 19 4.51 9.89 7.99
CA ASN A 19 5.89 9.48 8.23
C ASN A 19 6.53 8.83 7.01
N GLY A 20 5.77 8.05 6.23
CA GLY A 20 6.21 7.52 4.93
C GLY A 20 6.53 8.63 3.94
N TYR A 21 5.71 9.68 3.88
CA TYR A 21 6.01 10.89 3.11
C TYR A 21 7.19 11.68 3.68
N SER A 22 7.32 11.74 5.01
CA SER A 22 8.42 12.44 5.68
C SER A 22 9.76 11.73 5.54
N GLN A 23 9.79 10.41 5.36
CA GLN A 23 11.02 9.68 5.00
C GLN A 23 11.46 9.95 3.57
N ARG A 24 10.56 10.44 2.70
CA ARG A 24 10.92 11.06 1.41
C ARG A 24 11.36 12.52 1.55
N SER A 25 11.40 13.08 2.77
CA SER A 25 11.95 14.40 3.03
C SER A 25 13.43 14.27 3.44
N PRO A 26 14.34 15.07 2.86
CA PRO A 26 15.77 14.94 3.12
C PRO A 26 16.09 15.33 4.57
N THR A 27 16.42 14.35 5.41
CA THR A 27 17.07 14.59 6.70
C THR A 27 18.54 14.15 6.68
N ILE A 28 19.29 14.66 7.65
CA ILE A 28 20.57 15.36 7.48
C ILE A 28 21.77 14.51 7.01
N ASN A 29 21.68 13.18 6.86
CA ASN A 29 22.85 12.36 6.48
C ASN A 29 22.71 11.47 5.22
N LYS A 30 21.50 11.31 4.64
CA LYS A 30 21.28 10.78 3.28
C LYS A 30 20.02 11.40 2.72
N SER A 31 20.15 12.54 2.06
CA SER A 31 19.02 13.30 1.53
C SER A 31 18.27 12.47 0.47
N TYR A 32 16.95 12.32 0.61
CA TYR A 32 16.09 11.95 -0.51
C TYR A 32 16.42 12.86 -1.70
N SER A 33 16.90 12.27 -2.79
CA SER A 33 17.28 13.01 -3.98
C SER A 33 16.20 12.81 -5.02
N TYR A 34 15.40 13.85 -5.23
CA TYR A 34 14.33 13.84 -6.22
C TYR A 34 14.86 13.56 -7.63
N GLU A 35 16.01 14.13 -7.98
CA GLU A 35 16.68 13.90 -9.27
C GLU A 35 17.03 12.41 -9.47
N LYS A 36 17.64 11.77 -8.47
CA LYS A 36 17.97 10.33 -8.58
C LYS A 36 16.74 9.44 -8.62
N TRP A 37 15.64 9.87 -8.01
CA TRP A 37 14.38 9.15 -8.00
C TRP A 37 13.66 9.24 -9.35
N ILE A 38 13.57 10.44 -9.94
CA ILE A 38 12.94 10.63 -11.25
C ILE A 38 13.76 9.98 -12.36
N ASP A 39 15.09 9.98 -12.22
CA ASP A 39 16.01 9.29 -13.13
C ASP A 39 16.02 7.76 -12.90
N LEU A 40 15.28 7.25 -11.91
CA LEU A 40 15.18 5.84 -11.56
C LEU A 40 16.58 5.18 -11.44
N GLN A 41 17.50 5.85 -10.74
CA GLN A 41 18.86 5.34 -10.55
C GLN A 41 18.82 4.07 -9.70
N PRO A 42 19.30 2.91 -10.21
CA PRO A 42 19.05 1.61 -9.57
C PRO A 42 19.70 1.50 -8.20
N ALA A 43 20.93 1.98 -8.03
CA ALA A 43 21.62 1.96 -6.73
C ALA A 43 20.89 2.80 -5.65
N TYR A 44 20.28 3.92 -6.06
CA TYR A 44 19.47 4.74 -5.15
C TYR A 44 18.16 4.04 -4.79
N LEU A 45 17.49 3.44 -5.77
CA LEU A 45 16.26 2.68 -5.53
C LEU A 45 16.51 1.49 -4.60
N GLU A 46 17.57 0.73 -4.84
CA GLU A 46 17.96 -0.41 -4.00
C GLU A 46 18.17 0.03 -2.54
N GLU A 47 18.95 1.08 -2.31
CA GLU A 47 19.17 1.65 -0.98
C GLU A 47 17.86 2.07 -0.31
N GLN A 48 16.96 2.73 -1.04
CA GLN A 48 15.65 3.14 -0.52
C GLN A 48 14.76 1.94 -0.16
N TRP A 49 14.75 0.90 -1.00
CA TRP A 49 13.96 -0.31 -0.78
C TRP A 49 14.47 -1.14 0.40
N ILE A 50 15.79 -1.21 0.60
CA ILE A 50 16.42 -1.99 1.67
C ILE A 50 16.39 -1.23 3.00
N GLU A 51 16.87 0.02 3.03
CA GLU A 51 17.08 0.74 4.30
C GLU A 51 15.78 1.34 4.85
N HIS A 52 14.97 1.99 4.00
CA HIS A 52 13.88 2.83 4.48
C HIS A 52 12.55 2.06 4.49
N ARG A 53 12.19 1.42 3.38
CA ARG A 53 10.87 0.79 3.23
C ARG A 53 10.67 -0.48 4.05
N GLN A 54 11.75 -1.15 4.47
CA GLN A 54 11.61 -2.36 5.32
C GLN A 54 11.33 -2.04 6.80
N SER A 55 11.82 -0.91 7.32
CA SER A 55 11.70 -0.57 8.74
C SER A 55 10.26 -0.22 9.18
N GLY A 56 9.44 0.35 8.28
CA GLY A 56 8.08 0.81 8.58
C GLY A 56 6.98 -0.24 8.44
N ARG A 57 7.33 -1.47 8.05
CA ARG A 57 6.35 -2.47 7.58
C ARG A 57 5.40 -2.96 8.63
N PHE A 58 5.91 -3.32 9.80
CA PHE A 58 5.05 -3.81 10.88
C PHE A 58 4.04 -2.74 11.29
N MET A 59 4.46 -1.49 11.25
CA MET A 59 3.60 -0.35 11.55
C MET A 59 2.54 -0.17 10.46
N LEU A 60 2.91 -0.23 9.18
CA LEU A 60 1.97 -0.21 8.06
C LEU A 60 0.96 -1.36 8.16
N PHE A 61 1.43 -2.58 8.40
CA PHE A 61 0.59 -3.76 8.58
C PHE A 61 -0.43 -3.57 9.70
N ALA A 62 0.05 -3.19 10.89
CA ALA A 62 -0.80 -2.95 12.04
C ALA A 62 -1.85 -1.87 11.75
N SER A 63 -1.48 -0.80 11.03
CA SER A 63 -2.39 0.29 10.72
C SER A 63 -3.50 -0.08 9.75
N GLU A 64 -3.18 -0.73 8.63
CA GLU A 64 -4.18 -1.14 7.64
C GLU A 64 -5.07 -2.26 8.22
N PHE A 65 -4.53 -3.13 9.06
CA PHE A 65 -5.30 -4.17 9.75
C PHE A 65 -6.27 -3.59 10.78
N LEU A 66 -5.81 -2.66 11.65
CA LEU A 66 -6.67 -1.96 12.60
C LEU A 66 -7.73 -1.13 11.88
N PHE A 67 -7.37 -0.51 10.76
CA PHE A 67 -8.30 0.22 9.91
C PHE A 67 -9.38 -0.69 9.34
N ALA A 68 -9.03 -1.85 8.77
CA ALA A 68 -10.00 -2.83 8.28
C ALA A 68 -10.95 -3.31 9.38
N ILE A 69 -10.44 -3.65 10.57
CA ILE A 69 -11.26 -4.04 11.74
C ILE A 69 -12.22 -2.92 12.13
N SER A 70 -11.75 -1.68 12.11
CA SER A 70 -12.58 -0.53 12.49
C SER A 70 -13.80 -0.37 11.58
N TRP A 71 -13.64 -0.59 10.27
CA TRP A 71 -14.73 -0.55 9.29
C TRP A 71 -15.69 -1.73 9.43
N ILE A 72 -15.19 -2.94 9.73
CA ILE A 72 -16.04 -4.09 10.03
C ILE A 72 -16.92 -3.82 11.25
N MET A 73 -16.31 -3.28 12.32
CA MET A 73 -17.04 -2.92 13.54
C MET A 73 -18.08 -1.82 13.28
N LEU A 74 -17.74 -0.82 12.47
CA LEU A 74 -18.69 0.21 12.05
C LEU A 74 -19.86 -0.41 11.28
N GLY A 75 -19.60 -1.36 10.38
CA GLY A 75 -20.66 -2.07 9.65
C GLY A 75 -21.57 -2.91 10.52
N CYS A 76 -21.02 -3.55 11.55
CA CYS A 76 -21.84 -4.22 12.55
C CYS A 76 -22.81 -3.23 13.22
N LEU A 77 -22.34 -2.05 13.63
CA LEU A 77 -23.18 -1.03 14.26
C LEU A 77 -24.23 -0.47 13.31
N VAL A 78 -23.87 -0.14 12.07
CA VAL A 78 -24.82 0.37 11.07
C VAL A 78 -25.90 -0.67 10.77
N ASN A 79 -25.53 -1.94 10.69
CA ASN A 79 -26.48 -3.03 10.51
C ASN A 79 -27.41 -3.18 11.72
N GLN A 80 -26.89 -3.11 12.95
CA GLN A 80 -27.73 -3.17 14.16
C GLN A 80 -28.73 -2.01 14.23
N VAL A 81 -28.28 -0.78 13.95
CA VAL A 81 -29.15 0.41 13.96
C VAL A 81 -30.20 0.31 12.87
N SER A 82 -29.82 -0.09 11.65
CA SER A 82 -30.76 -0.25 10.53
C SER A 82 -31.80 -1.33 10.82
N PHE A 83 -31.39 -2.42 11.46
CA PHE A 83 -32.31 -3.49 11.87
C PHE A 83 -33.30 -3.03 12.95
N ILE A 84 -32.83 -2.32 13.99
CA ILE A 84 -33.72 -1.77 15.03
C ILE A 84 -34.72 -0.79 14.42
N LEU A 85 -34.26 0.12 13.56
CA LEU A 85 -35.12 1.09 12.87
C LEU A 85 -36.15 0.44 11.95
N SER A 86 -35.81 -0.72 11.35
CA SER A 86 -36.76 -1.46 10.51
C SER A 86 -37.94 -2.05 11.29
N LYS A 87 -37.77 -2.35 12.59
CA LYS A 87 -38.81 -2.96 13.43
C LYS A 87 -39.87 -1.99 13.93
N GLU A 88 -39.59 -0.69 14.00
CA GLU A 88 -40.52 0.30 14.55
C GLU A 88 -41.67 0.69 13.58
N GLY A 89 -41.82 -0.02 12.45
CA GLY A 89 -43.08 -0.13 11.70
C GLY A 89 -43.56 1.11 10.95
N LYS A 90 -42.95 2.29 11.14
CA LYS A 90 -43.34 3.55 10.50
C LYS A 90 -42.56 3.89 9.23
N ARG A 91 -41.54 3.11 8.87
CA ARG A 91 -40.60 3.42 7.77
C ARG A 91 -40.60 2.35 6.68
N GLN A 92 -40.36 2.77 5.44
CA GLN A 92 -40.28 1.88 4.29
C GLN A 92 -39.07 0.93 4.42
N PRO A 93 -39.26 -0.40 4.54
CA PRO A 93 -38.16 -1.34 4.77
C PRO A 93 -37.14 -1.36 3.62
N GLY A 94 -37.57 -1.02 2.40
CA GLY A 94 -36.71 -0.93 1.23
C GLY A 94 -35.56 0.07 1.39
N ILE A 95 -35.79 1.22 2.05
CA ILE A 95 -34.75 2.23 2.27
C ILE A 95 -33.67 1.68 3.21
N HIS A 96 -34.06 0.97 4.26
CA HIS A 96 -33.11 0.37 5.20
C HIS A 96 -32.24 -0.71 4.55
N ILE A 97 -32.84 -1.56 3.70
CA ILE A 97 -32.10 -2.56 2.92
C ILE A 97 -31.11 -1.88 1.99
N LEU A 98 -31.53 -0.83 1.27
CA LEU A 98 -30.66 -0.08 0.37
C LEU A 98 -29.47 0.54 1.11
N ILE A 99 -29.70 1.15 2.28
CA ILE A 99 -28.62 1.72 3.11
C ILE A 99 -27.64 0.62 3.55
N MET A 100 -28.14 -0.51 4.03
CA MET A 100 -27.29 -1.65 4.43
C MET A 100 -26.46 -2.18 3.25
N SER A 101 -27.06 -2.31 2.07
CA SER A 101 -26.37 -2.79 0.86
C SER A 101 -25.27 -1.84 0.42
N ILE A 102 -25.54 -0.54 0.33
CA ILE A 102 -24.53 0.47 -0.02
C ILE A 102 -23.39 0.46 1.00
N PHE A 103 -23.73 0.39 2.29
CA PHE A 103 -22.74 0.37 3.35
C PHE A 103 -21.86 -0.89 3.30
N LEU A 104 -22.46 -2.07 3.06
CA LEU A 104 -21.71 -3.32 2.90
C LEU A 104 -20.75 -3.25 1.72
N ILE A 105 -21.18 -2.73 0.57
CA ILE A 105 -20.32 -2.54 -0.61
C ILE A 105 -19.14 -1.63 -0.24
N GLY A 106 -19.39 -0.49 0.42
CA GLY A 106 -18.34 0.42 0.86
C GLY A 106 -17.32 -0.25 1.79
N VAL A 107 -17.79 -0.98 2.80
CA VAL A 107 -16.89 -1.72 3.70
C VAL A 107 -16.10 -2.80 2.97
N THR A 108 -16.72 -3.53 2.04
CA THR A 108 -16.03 -4.53 1.23
C THR A 108 -14.91 -3.91 0.39
N VAL A 109 -15.16 -2.78 -0.26
CA VAL A 109 -14.13 -2.06 -1.05
C VAL A 109 -12.97 -1.62 -0.16
N VAL A 110 -13.25 -1.07 1.03
CA VAL A 110 -12.21 -0.66 1.98
C VAL A 110 -11.38 -1.86 2.43
N ILE A 111 -12.02 -2.97 2.80
CA ILE A 111 -11.34 -4.20 3.21
C ILE A 111 -10.45 -4.74 2.09
N ILE A 112 -10.97 -4.81 0.86
CA ILE A 112 -10.19 -5.24 -0.32
C ILE A 112 -8.97 -4.34 -0.49
N THR A 113 -9.14 -3.03 -0.35
CA THR A 113 -8.03 -2.06 -0.50
C THR A 113 -6.96 -2.25 0.56
N CYS A 114 -7.35 -2.48 1.82
CA CYS A 114 -6.42 -2.83 2.89
C CYS A 114 -5.63 -4.10 2.53
N PHE A 115 -6.33 -5.17 2.13
CA PHE A 115 -5.67 -6.44 1.77
C PHE A 115 -4.78 -6.34 0.54
N VAL A 116 -5.16 -5.57 -0.48
CA VAL A 116 -4.33 -5.31 -1.66
C VAL A 116 -3.06 -4.55 -1.25
N THR A 117 -3.18 -3.55 -0.37
CA THR A 117 -2.03 -2.78 0.13
C THR A 117 -1.05 -3.69 0.90
N LEU A 118 -1.57 -4.55 1.78
CA LEU A 118 -0.75 -5.51 2.52
C LEU A 118 -0.14 -6.58 1.61
N GLY A 119 -0.94 -7.14 0.69
CA GLY A 119 -0.51 -8.16 -0.25
C GLY A 119 0.60 -7.65 -1.16
N LEU A 120 0.44 -6.44 -1.72
CA LEU A 120 1.47 -5.81 -2.53
C LEU A 120 2.76 -5.61 -1.73
N SER A 121 2.66 -5.06 -0.52
CA SER A 121 3.84 -4.84 0.33
C SER A 121 4.58 -6.14 0.61
N GLU A 122 3.89 -7.25 0.85
CA GLU A 122 4.51 -8.55 1.06
C GLU A 122 5.05 -9.15 -0.24
N SER A 123 4.32 -9.05 -1.34
CA SER A 123 4.76 -9.55 -2.65
C SER A 123 6.02 -8.87 -3.15
N ILE A 124 6.10 -7.53 -3.03
CA ILE A 124 7.29 -6.75 -3.41
C ILE A 124 8.52 -7.24 -2.62
N ILE A 125 8.35 -7.51 -1.34
CA ILE A 125 9.46 -7.89 -0.47
C ILE A 125 9.86 -9.34 -0.69
N TRP A 126 8.89 -10.21 -0.89
CA TRP A 126 9.17 -11.57 -1.32
C TRP A 126 9.97 -11.55 -2.62
N LEU A 127 9.62 -10.69 -3.57
CA LEU A 127 10.33 -10.52 -4.84
C LEU A 127 11.77 -10.02 -4.64
N ILE A 128 11.98 -9.05 -3.73
CA ILE A 128 13.32 -8.56 -3.37
C ILE A 128 14.17 -9.63 -2.66
N LYS A 129 13.56 -10.47 -1.79
CA LYS A 129 14.30 -11.42 -0.93
C LYS A 129 14.55 -12.78 -1.58
N ASN A 130 13.59 -13.29 -2.34
CA ASN A 130 13.56 -14.66 -2.83
C ASN A 130 13.65 -14.69 -4.36
N GLU A 131 14.83 -14.39 -4.91
CA GLU A 131 15.24 -14.90 -6.24
C GLU A 131 14.85 -14.11 -7.49
N PHE A 132 14.19 -12.95 -7.43
CA PHE A 132 14.27 -12.05 -8.58
C PHE A 132 15.63 -11.36 -8.53
N ASN A 133 16.55 -11.82 -9.37
CA ASN A 133 17.85 -11.19 -9.57
C ASN A 133 17.60 -9.82 -10.24
N LEU A 134 17.09 -8.84 -9.48
CA LEU A 134 16.64 -7.52 -9.96
C LEU A 134 17.75 -6.77 -10.70
N ASN A 135 18.99 -7.10 -10.35
CA ASN A 135 20.24 -6.65 -10.96
C ASN A 135 20.48 -7.27 -12.35
N GLU A 136 20.03 -8.50 -12.58
CA GLU A 136 20.28 -9.29 -13.78
C GLU A 136 18.99 -9.56 -14.60
N TRP A 137 17.91 -8.80 -14.37
CA TRP A 137 16.63 -9.03 -15.06
C TRP A 137 16.76 -9.11 -16.60
N ASN A 138 17.72 -8.38 -17.19
CA ASN A 138 17.93 -8.28 -18.63
C ASN A 138 19.13 -9.09 -19.17
N THR A 139 19.82 -9.88 -18.34
CA THR A 139 21.06 -10.57 -18.79
C THR A 139 20.81 -11.70 -19.79
N ASN A 140 19.59 -12.21 -19.91
CA ASN A 140 19.27 -13.34 -20.79
C ASN A 140 18.90 -12.96 -22.24
N ASN A 141 18.78 -11.67 -22.58
CA ASN A 141 18.45 -11.24 -23.95
C ASN A 141 19.69 -10.86 -24.81
N GLY A 142 20.89 -10.98 -24.26
CA GLY A 142 22.16 -10.71 -24.94
C GLY A 142 22.81 -11.95 -25.56
N GLY A 143 22.06 -12.74 -26.34
CA GLY A 143 22.61 -13.82 -27.18
C GLY A 143 23.40 -13.31 -28.40
N GLY A 144 24.13 -12.20 -28.25
CA GLY A 144 25.01 -11.64 -29.26
C GLY A 144 26.45 -11.82 -28.80
N ASN A 145 27.25 -12.51 -29.62
CA ASN A 145 28.67 -12.81 -29.41
C ASN A 145 29.57 -11.55 -29.41
N ASP A 146 29.28 -10.54 -28.59
CA ASP A 146 30.15 -9.38 -28.42
C ASP A 146 31.02 -9.58 -27.18
N SER A 147 31.99 -10.47 -27.35
CA SER A 147 33.19 -10.57 -26.53
C SER A 147 33.91 -9.22 -26.49
N GLY A 148 33.80 -8.47 -25.39
CA GLY A 148 34.76 -7.38 -25.10
C GLY A 148 34.29 -6.14 -24.34
N GLY A 149 33.04 -6.04 -23.85
CA GLY A 149 32.53 -4.82 -23.20
C GLY A 149 32.02 -5.02 -21.77
N SER A 150 32.88 -4.79 -20.78
CA SER A 150 32.60 -4.50 -19.35
C SER A 150 31.32 -5.10 -18.72
N ALA A 151 31.46 -6.28 -18.10
CA ALA A 151 30.52 -6.86 -17.15
C ALA A 151 30.46 -6.10 -15.80
N LEU A 152 30.22 -4.77 -15.80
CA LEU A 152 30.32 -3.98 -14.57
C LEU A 152 29.02 -3.31 -14.09
N PHE A 153 27.95 -3.30 -14.87
CA PHE A 153 26.70 -2.69 -14.41
C PHE A 153 25.52 -3.60 -14.72
N ALA A 154 25.11 -4.36 -13.71
CA ALA A 154 23.73 -4.79 -13.58
C ALA A 154 22.82 -3.58 -13.89
N ASP A 155 22.06 -3.63 -14.98
CA ASP A 155 21.20 -2.51 -15.44
C ASP A 155 20.18 -2.09 -14.38
N GLY A 156 19.94 -2.94 -13.36
CA GLY A 156 19.06 -2.65 -12.23
C GLY A 156 17.61 -2.40 -12.68
N ALA A 157 17.28 -2.88 -13.88
CA ALA A 157 15.97 -2.74 -14.51
C ALA A 157 14.85 -3.27 -13.60
N GLY A 158 15.12 -4.32 -12.81
CA GLY A 158 14.17 -4.85 -11.84
C GLY A 158 13.74 -3.81 -10.80
N TYR A 159 14.68 -3.06 -10.22
CA TYR A 159 14.36 -2.02 -9.23
C TYR A 159 13.53 -0.88 -9.84
N ARG A 160 13.78 -0.53 -11.11
CA ARG A 160 12.98 0.48 -11.82
C ARG A 160 11.54 0.02 -12.03
N VAL A 161 11.36 -1.22 -12.50
CA VAL A 161 10.03 -1.82 -12.70
C VAL A 161 9.29 -1.92 -11.37
N LEU A 162 9.98 -2.32 -10.32
CA LEU A 162 9.41 -2.44 -8.98
C LEU A 162 8.95 -1.08 -8.43
N GLU A 163 9.73 -0.01 -8.65
CA GLU A 163 9.33 1.35 -8.29
C GLU A 163 8.12 1.83 -9.11
N MET A 164 8.07 1.54 -10.42
CA MET A 164 6.91 1.87 -11.26
C MET A 164 5.64 1.15 -10.79
N ILE A 165 5.75 -0.12 -10.40
CA ILE A 165 4.64 -0.89 -9.83
C ILE A 165 4.17 -0.24 -8.52
N ASP A 166 5.09 0.06 -7.61
CA ASP A 166 4.76 0.69 -6.32
C ASP A 166 4.05 2.05 -6.48
N ILE A 167 4.53 2.90 -7.39
CA ILE A 167 3.89 4.18 -7.71
C ILE A 167 2.48 3.96 -8.27
N SER A 168 2.33 3.02 -9.21
CA SER A 168 1.04 2.72 -9.85
C SER A 168 0.01 2.22 -8.86
N PHE A 169 0.41 1.33 -7.95
CA PHE A 169 -0.47 0.83 -6.90
C PHE A 169 -0.77 1.89 -5.84
N SER A 170 0.21 2.70 -5.46
CA SER A 170 -0.02 3.83 -4.55
C SER A 170 -1.05 4.81 -5.14
N ALA A 171 -0.97 5.11 -6.43
CA ALA A 171 -1.95 5.95 -7.12
C ALA A 171 -3.34 5.31 -7.13
N LEU A 172 -3.43 4.00 -7.39
CA LEU A 172 -4.69 3.26 -7.34
C LEU A 172 -5.31 3.27 -5.94
N VAL A 173 -4.51 3.07 -4.88
CA VAL A 173 -4.99 3.14 -3.49
C VAL A 173 -5.48 4.54 -3.15
N VAL A 174 -4.77 5.59 -3.56
CA VAL A 174 -5.21 6.98 -3.38
C VAL A 174 -6.52 7.25 -4.14
N TRP A 175 -6.66 6.71 -5.35
CA TRP A 175 -7.88 6.87 -6.15
C TRP A 175 -9.10 6.17 -5.52
N ILE A 176 -8.91 5.03 -4.86
CA ILE A 176 -10.00 4.35 -4.13
C ILE A 176 -10.37 5.08 -2.84
N ASP A 177 -9.40 5.77 -2.22
CA ASP A 177 -9.59 6.52 -0.96
C ASP A 177 -10.23 7.92 -1.18
N ALA A 178 -10.16 8.46 -2.40
CA ALA A 178 -10.67 9.78 -2.79
C ALA A 178 -12.16 9.75 -3.18
#